data_AF-A0A7C5U2U1-F1
#
_entry.id   AF-A0A7C5U2U1-F1
#
_cell.length_a   1.000
_cell.length_b   1.000
_cell.length_c   1.000
_cell.angle_alpha   90.00
_cell.angle_beta   90.00
_cell.angle_gamma   90.00
#
_symmetry.space_group_name_H-M   'P 1'
#
loop_
_entity.id
_entity.type
_entity.pdbx_description
1 polymer ?
#
loop_
_entity_poly.entity_id
_entity_poly.type
_entity_poly.pdbx_seq_one_letter_code
_entity_poly.pdbx_strand_id
1 'polypeptide(L)'
;MAAFIVRALFGDNPVCDGGVPCENVEPYFRDVDRSQPFFRHIQKLYEVGITKGWPDGTYRPYENIRRDAMAAFLIRALGYGDNPVCSDGVPCDQTQPYFMDVDPTHPFYKHIQKLKETGITGDVVRIRRCFVQIVM
;
A
#
# COMPACT_ATOMS: atom_id res chain seq x y z
N MET A 1 1.28 -4.96 -9.94
CA MET A 1 1.77 -4.42 -8.65
C MET A 1 1.93 -5.49 -7.57
N ALA A 2 0.98 -6.41 -7.39
CA ALA A 2 1.02 -7.40 -6.31
C ALA A 2 2.35 -8.16 -6.17
N ALA A 3 2.86 -8.68 -7.29
CA ALA A 3 4.12 -9.42 -7.29
C ALA A 3 5.31 -8.59 -6.80
N PHE A 4 5.37 -7.29 -7.09
CA PHE A 4 6.47 -6.43 -6.65
C PHE A 4 6.51 -6.29 -5.13
N ILE A 5 5.37 -5.93 -4.52
CA ILE A 5 5.29 -5.74 -3.06
C ILE A 5 5.52 -7.07 -2.35
N VAL A 6 4.90 -8.15 -2.81
CA VAL A 6 5.03 -9.45 -2.16
C VAL A 6 6.44 -10.01 -2.29
N ARG A 7 7.08 -9.90 -3.45
CA ARG A 7 8.48 -10.34 -3.59
C ARG A 7 9.43 -9.55 -2.69
N ALA A 8 9.20 -8.24 -2.56
CA ALA A 8 10.02 -7.40 -1.69
C ALA A 8 9.88 -7.76 -0.20
N LEU A 9 8.69 -8.16 0.24
CA LEU A 9 8.42 -8.46 1.66
C LEU A 9 8.57 -9.94 2.04
N PHE A 10 8.22 -10.85 1.13
CA PHE A 10 8.03 -12.29 1.41
C PHE A 10 8.79 -13.21 0.46
N GLY A 11 9.48 -12.68 -0.57
CA GLY A 11 10.16 -13.48 -1.59
C GLY A 11 9.24 -14.08 -2.65
N ASP A 12 9.76 -15.00 -3.46
CA ASP A 12 9.09 -15.52 -4.67
C ASP A 12 7.97 -16.54 -4.42
N ASN A 13 8.06 -17.25 -3.29
CA ASN A 13 7.16 -18.34 -2.91
C ASN A 13 6.50 -18.02 -1.55
N PRO A 14 5.54 -17.08 -1.53
CA PRO A 14 4.86 -16.72 -0.29
C PRO A 14 4.00 -17.88 0.23
N VAL A 15 3.92 -17.99 1.56
CA VAL A 15 3.01 -18.89 2.28
C VAL A 15 1.83 -18.10 2.84
N CYS A 16 0.65 -18.72 2.82
CA CYS A 16 -0.64 -18.24 3.27
C CYS A 16 -1.23 -19.18 4.33
N ASP A 17 -2.29 -18.78 5.03
CA ASP A 17 -3.07 -19.58 5.99
C ASP A 17 -2.19 -20.37 6.99
N GLY A 18 -1.21 -19.68 7.58
CA GLY A 18 -0.36 -20.27 8.63
C GLY A 18 0.66 -21.31 8.14
N GLY A 19 0.91 -21.42 6.83
CA GLY A 19 2.03 -22.22 6.29
C GLY A 19 1.79 -22.94 4.97
N VAL A 20 0.60 -22.81 4.37
CA VAL A 20 0.26 -23.42 3.08
C VAL A 20 0.81 -22.54 1.95
N PRO A 21 1.41 -23.09 0.87
CA PRO A 21 1.78 -22.27 -0.29
C PRO A 21 0.57 -21.52 -0.85
N CYS A 22 0.72 -20.21 -1.10
CA CYS A 22 -0.38 -19.34 -1.55
C CYS A 22 -0.98 -19.70 -2.93
N GLU A 23 -0.38 -20.65 -3.65
CA GLU A 23 -0.94 -21.20 -4.90
C GLU A 23 -2.03 -22.26 -4.66
N ASN A 24 -2.09 -22.84 -3.46
CA ASN A 24 -2.99 -23.95 -3.12
C ASN A 24 -4.18 -23.53 -2.25
N VAL A 25 -4.30 -22.24 -1.93
CA VAL A 25 -5.43 -21.71 -1.15
C VAL A 25 -6.66 -21.43 -2.02
N GLU A 26 -7.82 -21.35 -1.37
CA GLU A 26 -9.04 -20.92 -2.04
C GLU A 26 -8.95 -19.43 -2.44
N PRO A 27 -9.42 -19.04 -3.65
CA PRO A 27 -9.34 -17.65 -4.06
C PRO A 27 -10.15 -16.71 -3.16
N TYR A 28 -9.51 -15.69 -2.57
CA TYR A 28 -10.24 -14.65 -1.84
C TYR A 28 -11.07 -13.72 -2.74
N PHE A 29 -10.70 -13.60 -4.02
CA PHE A 29 -11.36 -12.73 -4.99
C PHE A 29 -11.97 -13.53 -6.13
N ARG A 30 -13.15 -13.13 -6.59
CA ARG A 30 -13.93 -13.87 -7.61
C ARG A 30 -13.32 -13.82 -9.01
N ASP A 31 -12.50 -12.81 -9.29
CA ASP A 31 -11.89 -12.54 -10.60
C ASP A 31 -10.41 -12.96 -10.68
N VAL A 32 -9.92 -13.66 -9.65
CA VAL A 32 -8.52 -14.11 -9.56
C VAL A 32 -8.49 -15.64 -9.56
N ASP A 33 -8.23 -16.22 -10.72
CA ASP A 33 -8.10 -17.67 -10.89
C ASP A 33 -6.68 -18.18 -10.57
N ARG A 34 -6.57 -19.43 -10.12
CA ARG A 34 -5.29 -20.09 -9.76
C ARG A 34 -4.28 -20.15 -10.91
N SER A 35 -4.76 -20.22 -12.16
CA SER A 35 -3.91 -20.22 -13.35
C SER A 35 -3.24 -18.88 -13.65
N GLN A 36 -3.70 -17.79 -13.03
CA GLN A 36 -3.14 -16.47 -13.27
C GLN A 36 -1.73 -16.35 -12.64
N PRO A 37 -0.77 -15.72 -13.34
CA PRO A 37 0.62 -15.64 -12.88
C PRO A 37 0.79 -14.86 -11.56
N PHE A 38 -0.16 -13.99 -11.23
CA PHE A 38 -0.13 -13.16 -10.03
C PHE A 38 -0.94 -13.74 -8.86
N PHE A 39 -1.62 -14.87 -9.05
CA PHE A 39 -2.55 -15.46 -8.07
C PHE A 39 -1.95 -15.52 -6.67
N ARG A 40 -0.82 -16.24 -6.50
CA ARG A 40 -0.17 -16.42 -5.19
C ARG A 40 0.20 -15.11 -4.48
N HIS A 41 0.58 -14.09 -5.26
CA HIS A 41 0.96 -12.79 -4.71
C HIS A 41 -0.30 -12.00 -4.28
N ILE A 42 -1.39 -12.11 -5.03
CA ILE A 42 -2.65 -11.47 -4.68
C ILE A 42 -3.25 -12.10 -3.41
N GLN A 43 -3.21 -13.42 -3.30
CA GLN A 43 -3.64 -14.13 -2.07
C GLN A 43 -2.84 -13.63 -0.86
N LYS A 44 -1.50 -13.57 -0.99
CA LYS A 44 -0.65 -13.09 0.10
C LYS A 44 -0.96 -11.65 0.50
N LEU A 45 -1.15 -10.75 -0.47
CA LEU A 45 -1.50 -9.35 -0.18
C LEU A 45 -2.80 -9.23 0.62
N TYR A 46 -3.79 -10.08 0.35
CA TYR A 46 -5.06 -10.04 1.04
C TYR A 46 -4.92 -10.53 2.48
N GLU A 47 -4.23 -11.66 2.66
CA GLU A 47 -3.98 -12.24 3.99
C GLU A 47 -3.28 -11.24 4.93
N VAL A 48 -2.27 -10.51 4.44
CA VAL A 48 -1.56 -9.51 5.25
C VAL A 48 -2.26 -8.15 5.31
N GLY A 49 -3.47 -8.05 4.77
CA GLY A 49 -4.30 -6.84 4.84
C GLY A 49 -3.79 -5.66 4.02
N ILE A 50 -2.85 -5.87 3.09
CA ILE A 50 -2.33 -4.80 2.22
C ILE A 50 -3.36 -4.44 1.13
N THR A 51 -4.02 -5.46 0.57
CA THR A 51 -5.15 -5.26 -0.35
C THR A 51 -6.46 -5.68 0.29
N LYS A 52 -7.54 -4.98 -0.05
CA LYS A 52 -8.91 -5.36 0.30
C LYS A 52 -9.78 -5.67 -0.92
N GLY A 53 -9.24 -5.42 -2.12
CA GLY A 53 -10.02 -5.43 -3.35
C GLY A 53 -11.12 -4.38 -3.34
N TRP A 54 -12.13 -4.63 -4.15
CA TRP A 54 -13.30 -3.78 -4.34
C TRP A 54 -14.48 -4.28 -3.50
N PRO A 55 -15.47 -3.41 -3.19
CA PRO A 55 -16.66 -3.81 -2.43
C PRO A 55 -17.48 -4.95 -3.07
N ASP A 56 -17.31 -5.18 -4.38
CA ASP A 56 -17.95 -6.26 -5.14
C ASP A 56 -17.24 -7.63 -4.97
N GLY A 57 -16.14 -7.69 -4.23
CA GLY A 57 -15.34 -8.90 -4.02
C GLY A 57 -14.36 -9.21 -5.15
N THR A 58 -14.03 -8.23 -5.99
CA THR A 58 -13.04 -8.34 -7.07
C THR A 58 -11.70 -7.67 -6.72
N TYR A 59 -10.62 -8.08 -7.38
CA TYR A 59 -9.29 -7.46 -7.27
C TYR A 59 -8.95 -6.57 -8.46
N ARG A 60 -9.36 -6.99 -9.66
CA ARG A 60 -9.11 -6.38 -10.97
C ARG A 60 -7.61 -6.39 -11.34
N PRO A 61 -7.00 -7.58 -11.50
CA PRO A 61 -5.54 -7.73 -11.62
C PRO A 61 -4.92 -7.07 -12.87
N TYR A 62 -5.74 -6.86 -13.91
CA TYR A 62 -5.30 -6.27 -15.18
C TYR A 62 -5.67 -4.79 -15.33
N GLU A 63 -6.41 -4.21 -14.36
CA GLU A 63 -6.71 -2.79 -14.38
C GLU A 63 -5.52 -1.95 -13.95
N ASN A 64 -5.39 -0.77 -14.57
CA ASN A 64 -4.35 0.18 -14.21
C ASN A 64 -4.60 0.76 -12.83
N ILE A 65 -3.63 0.58 -11.93
CA ILE A 65 -3.65 1.21 -10.61
C ILE A 65 -3.16 2.65 -10.69
N ARG A 66 -3.93 3.56 -10.08
CA ARG A 66 -3.56 4.96 -9.95
C ARG A 66 -2.58 5.17 -8.77
N ARG A 67 -1.81 6.28 -8.79
CA ARG A 67 -0.73 6.56 -7.82
C ARG A 67 -1.24 6.75 -6.38
N ASP A 68 -2.41 7.35 -6.24
CA ASP A 68 -3.17 7.51 -5.00
C ASP A 68 -3.53 6.15 -4.37
N ALA A 69 -4.05 5.21 -5.16
CA ALA A 69 -4.32 3.86 -4.68
C ALA A 69 -3.02 3.17 -4.26
N MET A 70 -1.95 3.30 -5.05
CA MET A 70 -0.62 2.77 -4.71
C MET A 70 -0.12 3.28 -3.35
N ALA A 71 -0.39 4.54 -2.99
CA ALA A 71 -0.02 5.07 -1.68
C ALA A 71 -0.60 4.23 -0.54
N ALA A 72 -1.86 3.78 -0.67
CA ALA A 72 -2.47 2.91 0.33
C ALA A 72 -1.80 1.54 0.43
N PHE A 73 -1.42 0.93 -0.70
CA PHE A 73 -0.68 -0.34 -0.69
C PHE A 73 0.68 -0.18 0.01
N LEU A 74 1.43 0.89 -0.29
CA LEU A 74 2.73 1.13 0.32
C LEU A 74 2.63 1.39 1.83
N ILE A 75 1.69 2.23 2.26
CA ILE A 75 1.52 2.55 3.68
C ILE A 75 1.11 1.32 4.49
N ARG A 76 0.23 0.46 3.96
CA ARG A 76 -0.12 -0.80 4.60
C ARG A 76 1.04 -1.79 4.61
N ALA A 77 1.78 -1.88 3.50
CA ALA A 77 2.97 -2.74 3.39
C ALA A 77 4.05 -2.38 4.41
N LEU A 78 4.15 -1.10 4.78
CA LEU A 78 5.07 -0.61 5.82
C LEU A 78 4.55 -0.80 7.25
N GLY A 79 3.37 -1.39 7.42
CA GLY A 79 2.80 -1.70 8.74
C GLY A 79 2.02 -0.56 9.40
N TYR A 80 1.77 0.55 8.71
CA TYR A 80 0.97 1.66 9.27
C TYR A 80 -0.55 1.39 9.25
N GLY A 81 -0.99 0.33 8.57
CA GLY A 81 -2.40 -0.05 8.47
C GLY A 81 -3.27 0.95 7.71
N ASP A 82 -4.59 0.84 7.89
CA ASP A 82 -5.59 1.67 7.19
C ASP A 82 -5.81 3.04 7.83
N ASN A 83 -5.50 3.20 9.10
CA ASN A 83 -5.71 4.43 9.85
C ASN A 83 -4.35 4.94 10.34
N PRO A 84 -3.47 5.34 9.41
CA PRO A 84 -2.15 5.82 9.77
C PRO A 84 -2.26 7.09 10.62
N VAL A 85 -1.37 7.19 11.59
CA VAL A 85 -1.19 8.37 12.43
C VAL A 85 -0.04 9.20 11.84
N CYS A 86 -0.24 10.51 11.72
CA CYS A 86 0.74 11.45 11.19
C CYS A 86 1.60 12.03 12.33
N SER A 87 2.49 12.99 12.02
CA SER A 87 3.21 13.73 13.06
C SER A 87 2.22 14.28 14.10
N ASP A 88 2.65 14.39 15.35
CA ASP A 88 1.85 14.89 16.48
C ASP A 88 0.80 13.90 17.03
N GLY A 89 0.81 12.64 16.57
CA GLY A 89 -0.09 11.61 17.10
C GLY A 89 -1.54 11.73 16.60
N VAL A 90 -1.78 12.62 15.63
CA VAL A 90 -3.10 12.89 15.07
C VAL A 90 -3.37 11.96 13.87
N PRO A 91 -4.59 11.42 13.72
CA PRO A 91 -5.00 10.70 12.52
C PRO A 91 -4.73 11.50 11.23
N CYS A 92 -4.13 10.85 10.23
CA CYS A 92 -3.71 11.55 9.01
C CYS A 92 -4.87 12.16 8.19
N ASP A 93 -6.10 11.70 8.37
CA ASP A 93 -7.31 12.27 7.76
C ASP A 93 -7.73 13.61 8.38
N GLN A 94 -7.26 13.93 9.59
CA GLN A 94 -7.55 15.19 10.29
C GLN A 94 -6.45 16.25 10.12
N THR A 95 -5.39 15.93 9.37
CA THR A 95 -4.28 16.85 9.13
C THR A 95 -4.56 17.81 7.99
N GLN A 96 -3.90 18.97 8.00
CA GLN A 96 -3.91 19.89 6.86
C GLN A 96 -3.25 19.22 5.63
N PRO A 97 -3.80 19.40 4.41
CA PRO A 97 -3.24 18.79 3.20
C PRO A 97 -1.79 19.23 2.96
N TYR A 98 -0.88 18.26 2.80
CA TYR A 98 0.48 18.57 2.33
C TYR A 98 0.50 18.90 0.83
N PHE A 99 -0.48 18.38 0.09
CA PHE A 99 -0.64 18.57 -1.34
C PHE A 99 -1.95 19.33 -1.60
N MET A 100 -1.87 20.48 -2.28
CA MET A 100 -3.04 21.32 -2.54
C MET A 100 -4.02 20.70 -3.56
N ASP A 101 -3.55 19.74 -4.36
CA ASP A 101 -4.31 19.04 -5.40
C ASP A 101 -4.97 17.75 -4.90
N VAL A 102 -4.85 17.44 -3.61
CA VAL A 102 -5.49 16.27 -3.01
C VAL A 102 -6.62 16.71 -2.09
N ASP A 103 -7.85 16.36 -2.47
CA ASP A 103 -9.05 16.64 -1.67
C ASP A 103 -9.02 15.86 -0.33
N PRO A 104 -9.27 16.50 0.82
CA PRO A 104 -9.34 15.82 2.13
C PRO A 104 -10.37 14.69 2.21
N THR A 105 -11.43 14.72 1.41
CA THR A 105 -12.48 13.70 1.35
C THR A 105 -12.09 12.49 0.51
N HIS A 106 -10.96 12.55 -0.19
CA HIS A 106 -10.50 11.49 -1.07
C HIS A 106 -10.21 10.19 -0.28
N PRO A 107 -10.62 9.00 -0.76
CA PRO A 107 -10.49 7.73 -0.02
C PRO A 107 -9.04 7.38 0.38
N PHE A 108 -8.06 7.85 -0.39
CA PHE A 108 -6.64 7.62 -0.13
C PHE A 108 -5.92 8.80 0.54
N TYR A 109 -6.62 9.88 0.89
CA TYR A 109 -6.03 11.10 1.48
C TYR A 109 -5.09 10.79 2.65
N LYS A 110 -5.57 10.07 3.67
CA LYS A 110 -4.77 9.68 4.84
C LYS A 110 -3.49 8.90 4.52
N HIS A 111 -3.52 8.06 3.49
CA HIS A 111 -2.35 7.29 3.08
C HIS A 111 -1.35 8.17 2.34
N ILE A 112 -1.83 9.08 1.48
CA ILE A 112 -0.98 10.05 0.79
C ILE A 112 -0.27 10.97 1.79
N GLN A 113 -0.99 11.46 2.81
CA GLN A 113 -0.43 12.27 3.88
C GLN A 113 0.68 11.51 4.64
N LYS A 114 0.42 10.25 5.00
CA LYS A 114 1.43 9.41 5.64
C LYS A 114 2.65 9.16 4.73
N LEU A 115 2.43 9.00 3.43
CA LEU A 115 3.48 8.74 2.44
C LEU A 115 4.44 9.93 2.30
N LYS A 116 3.93 11.16 2.45
CA LYS A 116 4.76 12.36 2.55
C LYS A 116 5.55 12.36 3.85
N GLU A 117 4.88 12.07 4.98
CA GLU A 117 5.50 12.09 6.30
C GLU A 117 6.71 11.15 6.37
N THR A 118 6.58 9.95 5.80
CA THR A 118 7.66 8.97 5.73
C THR A 118 8.74 9.32 4.70
N GLY A 119 8.54 10.37 3.88
CA GLY A 119 9.49 10.84 2.88
C GLY A 119 9.59 9.96 1.63
N ILE A 120 8.63 9.06 1.42
CA ILE A 120 8.59 8.20 0.23
C ILE A 120 8.16 9.00 -1.00
N THR A 121 7.19 9.89 -0.84
CA THR A 121 6.89 10.89 -1.85
C THR A 121 7.51 12.22 -1.44
N GLY A 122 8.23 12.82 -2.38
CA GLY A 122 8.77 14.17 -2.22
C GLY A 122 7.73 15.21 -2.63
N ASP A 123 7.69 16.30 -1.88
CA ASP A 123 7.38 17.62 -2.41
C ASP A 123 8.59 18.12 -3.21
N VAL A 124 8.36 18.84 -4.31
CA VAL A 124 9.43 19.50 -5.11
C VAL A 124 10.28 20.47 -4.25
N VAL A 125 9.85 20.74 -3.02
CA VAL A 125 10.48 21.65 -2.05
C VAL A 125 11.48 20.93 -1.12
N ARG A 126 11.55 19.59 -1.11
CA ARG A 126 12.42 18.82 -0.18
C ARG A 126 13.89 18.66 -0.58
N ILE A 127 14.41 19.42 -1.54
CA ILE A 127 15.87 19.46 -1.81
C ILE A 127 16.64 20.21 -0.70
N ARG A 128 15.97 20.93 0.22
CA ARG A 128 16.67 21.78 1.21
C ARG A 128 16.92 21.18 2.60
N ARG A 129 16.56 19.93 2.89
CA ARG A 129 16.72 19.37 4.26
C ARG A 129 17.68 18.19 4.43
N CYS A 130 18.43 17.81 3.40
CA CYS A 130 19.51 16.81 3.54
C CYS A 130 20.92 17.38 3.71
N PHE A 131 21.13 18.71 3.72
CA PHE A 131 22.48 19.30 3.78
C PHE A 131 22.95 19.76 5.17
N VAL A 132 22.19 19.54 6.26
CA VAL A 132 22.56 20.05 7.60
C VAL A 132 22.70 18.94 8.65
N GLN A 133 22.99 17.70 8.26
CA GLN A 133 23.27 16.64 9.23
C GLN A 133 24.49 15.78 8.89
N ILE A 134 25.43 16.34 8.12
CA ILE A 134 26.78 15.78 7.85
C ILE A 134 27.89 16.79 8.21
N VAL A 135 27.62 17.79 9.05
CA VAL A 135 28.67 18.58 9.70
C VAL A 135 28.34 18.78 11.17
N MET A 136 28.50 17.72 11.95
CA MET A 136 29.12 17.69 13.27
C MET A 136 29.78 16.31 13.46
#